data_AF-A0A371H8A6-F1
#
_entry.id   AF-A0A371H8A6-F1
#
_cell.length_a   1.000
_cell.length_b   1.000
_cell.length_c   1.000
_cell.angle_alpha   90.00
_cell.angle_beta   90.00
_cell.angle_gamma   90.00
#
_symmetry.space_group_name_H-M   'P 1'
#
loop_
_entity.id
_entity.type
_entity.pdbx_description
1 polymer ?
#
loop_
_entity_poly.entity_id
_entity_poly.type
_entity_poly.pdbx_seq_one_letter_code
_entity_poly.pdbx_strand_id
1 'polypeptide(L)'
;MEGNILVLLCKLEQIFMPTFFDLMEHLPIHLVYGARVGGLVQYRWMYPFERYKTSNHLYTITLYMLTNVKNKARVEASICEAYLVEETSTFASFYYPNKIETRRTRIPHNVDSGEGSSSIPPISIFVESYLHIYTEFLRELNPTASDAEIDSDISSTFPTWFKQYVLNSENNIQDSLLVNLAWGPKRKVESWPMYIINGYKFHTIV
;
A
#
# COMPACT_ATOMS: atom_id res chain seq x y z
N MET A 1 -5.05 -38.14 11.50
CA MET A 1 -6.08 -38.08 10.43
C MET A 1 -5.56 -38.64 9.11
N GLU A 2 -4.42 -38.17 8.58
CA GLU A 2 -3.87 -38.58 7.28
C GLU A 2 -3.62 -40.11 7.15
N GLY A 3 -3.05 -40.74 8.18
CA GLY A 3 -2.78 -42.19 8.17
C GLY A 3 -4.03 -43.08 8.08
N ASN A 4 -5.18 -42.63 8.61
CA ASN A 4 -6.42 -43.41 8.54
C ASN A 4 -7.02 -43.37 7.13
N ILE A 5 -6.86 -42.26 6.40
CA ILE A 5 -7.36 -42.09 5.03
C ILE A 5 -6.61 -43.02 4.08
N LEU A 6 -5.28 -43.15 4.26
CA LEU A 6 -4.45 -44.08 3.47
C LEU A 6 -4.86 -45.55 3.68
N VAL A 7 -5.07 -45.95 4.93
CA VAL A 7 -5.51 -47.31 5.24
C VAL A 7 -6.91 -47.60 4.69
N LEU A 8 -7.79 -46.59 4.67
CA LEU A 8 -9.15 -46.73 4.16
C LEU A 8 -9.19 -46.82 2.62
N LEU A 9 -8.39 -46.01 1.93
CA LEU A 9 -8.21 -46.10 0.47
C LEU A 9 -7.61 -47.44 0.05
N CYS A 10 -6.59 -47.90 0.76
CA CYS A 10 -5.96 -49.20 0.48
C CYS A 10 -6.93 -50.38 0.72
N LYS A 11 -7.84 -50.26 1.69
CA LYS A 11 -8.92 -51.25 1.90
C LYS A 11 -10.02 -51.16 0.84
N LEU A 12 -10.33 -49.97 0.33
CA LEU A 12 -11.28 -49.79 -0.77
C LEU A 12 -10.73 -50.38 -2.09
N GLU A 13 -9.43 -50.22 -2.33
CA GLU A 13 -8.72 -50.79 -3.50
C GLU A 13 -8.81 -52.31 -3.56
N GLN A 14 -8.90 -52.96 -2.39
CA GLN A 14 -9.08 -54.41 -2.30
C GLN A 14 -10.52 -54.87 -2.58
N ILE A 15 -11.51 -53.96 -2.52
CA ILE A 15 -12.94 -54.29 -2.63
C ILE A 15 -13.49 -53.99 -4.04
N PHE A 16 -13.06 -52.89 -4.66
CA PHE A 16 -13.52 -52.49 -5.98
C PHE A 16 -12.55 -52.90 -7.10
N MET A 17 -13.04 -52.97 -8.33
CA MET A 17 -12.22 -53.33 -9.49
C MET A 17 -11.11 -52.29 -9.72
N PRO A 18 -9.91 -52.67 -10.18
CA PRO A 18 -8.80 -51.72 -10.43
C PRO A 18 -9.13 -50.58 -11.39
N THR A 19 -10.13 -50.75 -12.25
CA THR A 19 -10.64 -49.73 -13.18
C THR A 19 -11.46 -48.63 -12.51
N PHE A 20 -11.88 -48.81 -11.26
CA PHE A 20 -12.60 -47.81 -10.48
C PHE A 20 -11.65 -46.78 -9.86
N PHE A 21 -10.40 -47.16 -9.57
CA PHE A 21 -9.39 -46.27 -8.97
C PHE A 21 -8.66 -45.49 -10.06
N ASP A 22 -9.15 -44.29 -10.36
CA ASP A 22 -8.41 -43.29 -11.14
C ASP A 22 -7.71 -42.27 -10.23
N LEU A 23 -6.96 -41.32 -10.82
CA LEU A 23 -6.23 -40.28 -10.10
C LEU A 23 -7.14 -39.42 -9.17
N MET A 24 -8.46 -39.42 -9.39
CA MET A 24 -9.41 -38.64 -8.59
C MET A 24 -9.59 -39.22 -7.18
N GLU A 25 -9.41 -40.52 -6.98
CA GLU A 25 -9.55 -41.15 -5.66
C GLU A 25 -8.34 -40.94 -4.76
N HIS A 26 -7.17 -40.66 -5.34
CA HIS A 26 -5.98 -40.25 -4.61
C HIS A 26 -5.92 -38.75 -4.34
N LEU A 27 -6.74 -37.95 -5.04
CA LEU A 27 -6.81 -36.50 -4.88
C LEU A 27 -7.10 -36.03 -3.43
N PRO A 28 -8.00 -36.68 -2.65
CA PRO A 28 -8.26 -36.32 -1.26
C PRO A 28 -7.02 -36.38 -0.36
N ILE A 29 -6.07 -37.31 -0.63
CA ILE A 29 -4.82 -37.41 0.13
C ILE A 29 -3.97 -36.14 -0.10
N HIS A 30 -3.81 -35.74 -1.36
CA HIS A 30 -3.05 -34.55 -1.74
C HIS A 30 -3.74 -33.26 -1.32
N LEU A 31 -5.07 -33.23 -1.31
CA LEU A 31 -5.86 -32.06 -0.96
C LEU A 31 -5.81 -31.77 0.54
N VAL A 32 -5.81 -32.80 1.39
CA VAL A 32 -5.61 -32.66 2.85
C VAL A 32 -4.20 -32.16 3.16
N TYR A 33 -3.17 -32.75 2.54
CA TYR A 33 -1.80 -32.27 2.68
C TYR A 33 -1.65 -30.83 2.19
N GLY A 34 -2.22 -30.53 1.03
CA GLY A 34 -2.27 -29.20 0.46
C GLY A 34 -2.93 -28.20 1.42
N ALA A 35 -4.12 -28.50 1.92
CA ALA A 35 -4.86 -27.65 2.86
C ALA A 35 -4.10 -27.43 4.18
N ARG A 36 -3.37 -28.44 4.66
CA ARG A 36 -2.52 -28.31 5.85
C ARG A 36 -1.36 -27.33 5.63
N VAL A 37 -0.69 -27.41 4.48
CA VAL A 37 0.52 -26.61 4.19
C VAL A 37 0.21 -25.15 3.89
N GLY A 38 -0.95 -24.82 3.33
CA GLY A 38 -1.25 -23.41 2.99
C GLY A 38 -2.64 -22.95 3.31
N GLY A 39 -3.24 -23.53 4.36
CA GLY A 39 -4.41 -22.99 5.02
C GLY A 39 -5.67 -22.95 4.16
N LEU A 40 -6.60 -22.08 4.55
CA LEU A 40 -7.90 -21.94 3.91
C LEU A 40 -7.75 -21.54 2.44
N VAL A 41 -8.47 -22.23 1.55
CA VAL A 41 -8.44 -22.04 0.08
C VAL A 41 -8.63 -20.58 -0.34
N GLN A 42 -9.37 -19.81 0.45
CA GLN A 42 -9.62 -18.38 0.24
C GLN A 42 -8.35 -17.52 0.15
N TYR A 43 -7.23 -17.91 0.77
CA TYR A 43 -5.97 -17.15 0.70
C TYR A 43 -5.03 -17.62 -0.43
N ARG A 44 -5.37 -18.72 -1.12
CA ARG A 44 -4.58 -19.29 -2.21
C ARG A 44 -5.14 -18.97 -3.58
N TRP A 45 -6.40 -18.60 -3.64
CA TRP A 45 -7.02 -18.12 -4.86
C TRP A 45 -6.75 -16.63 -4.98
N MET A 46 -6.26 -16.20 -6.14
CA MET A 46 -6.21 -14.77 -6.47
C MET A 46 -7.62 -14.18 -6.59
N TYR A 47 -8.63 -15.02 -6.81
CA TYR A 47 -10.00 -14.63 -7.13
C TYR A 47 -10.68 -13.67 -6.13
N PRO A 48 -10.55 -13.82 -4.78
CA PRO A 48 -11.11 -12.85 -3.83
C PRO A 48 -10.41 -11.48 -3.87
N PHE A 49 -9.09 -11.47 -4.09
CA PHE A 49 -8.32 -10.23 -4.33
C PHE A 49 -8.67 -9.62 -5.69
N GLU A 50 -8.98 -10.44 -6.69
CA GLU A 50 -9.50 -10.01 -7.98
C GLU A 50 -10.95 -9.50 -7.92
N ARG A 51 -11.73 -9.87 -6.90
CA ARG A 51 -13.16 -9.52 -6.75
C ARG A 51 -13.47 -8.42 -5.76
N TYR A 52 -12.51 -7.94 -4.96
CA TYR A 52 -12.70 -6.75 -4.09
C TYR A 52 -12.75 -5.43 -4.91
N LYS A 53 -13.36 -5.52 -6.11
CA LYS A 53 -13.38 -4.60 -7.25
C LYS A 53 -14.81 -4.46 -7.79
N THR A 54 -15.56 -3.54 -7.24
CA THR A 54 -16.54 -2.79 -8.04
C THR A 54 -16.30 -1.27 -7.93
N SER A 55 -15.20 -0.86 -7.31
CA SER A 55 -14.86 0.57 -7.15
C SER A 55 -13.36 0.77 -7.32
N ASN A 56 -12.92 0.88 -8.58
CA ASN A 56 -11.77 1.67 -9.03
C ASN A 56 -10.48 1.63 -8.18
N HIS A 57 -9.66 0.57 -8.29
CA HIS A 57 -8.19 0.67 -8.07
C HIS A 57 -7.43 -0.61 -8.48
N LEU A 58 -8.00 -1.79 -8.19
CA LEU A 58 -7.25 -3.04 -8.35
C LEU A 58 -7.15 -3.54 -9.82
N TYR A 59 -8.00 -3.11 -10.78
CA TYR A 59 -8.02 -3.69 -12.15
C TYR A 59 -6.75 -3.31 -12.86
N THR A 60 -6.35 -2.07 -12.60
CA THR A 60 -5.03 -1.52 -12.80
C THR A 60 -3.97 -2.39 -12.14
N ILE A 61 -4.06 -2.75 -10.86
CA ILE A 61 -3.02 -3.54 -10.17
C ILE A 61 -2.83 -4.94 -10.79
N THR A 62 -3.90 -5.68 -11.09
CA THR A 62 -3.75 -7.04 -11.65
C THR A 62 -3.25 -7.02 -13.09
N LEU A 63 -3.74 -6.09 -13.92
CA LEU A 63 -3.15 -5.83 -15.24
C LEU A 63 -1.70 -5.38 -15.13
N TYR A 64 -1.41 -4.44 -14.22
CA TYR A 64 -0.09 -3.90 -13.95
C TYR A 64 0.90 -5.01 -13.59
N MET A 65 0.56 -5.88 -12.64
CA MET A 65 1.40 -7.02 -12.27
C MET A 65 1.66 -7.89 -13.50
N LEU A 66 0.61 -8.30 -14.22
CA LEU A 66 0.70 -9.17 -15.39
C LEU A 66 1.46 -8.53 -16.57
N THR A 67 1.35 -7.22 -16.78
CA THR A 67 2.07 -6.48 -17.84
C THR A 67 3.52 -6.19 -17.47
N ASN A 68 3.84 -6.09 -16.19
CA ASN A 68 5.17 -5.73 -15.71
C ASN A 68 6.07 -6.92 -15.39
N VAL A 69 5.55 -8.15 -15.42
CA VAL A 69 6.39 -9.35 -15.42
C VAL A 69 7.11 -9.49 -16.77
N LYS A 70 8.22 -8.76 -16.94
CA LYS A 70 9.11 -8.90 -18.10
C LYS A 70 9.94 -10.18 -18.01
N ASN A 71 10.26 -10.63 -16.79
CA ASN A 71 11.00 -11.86 -16.55
C ASN A 71 10.16 -12.92 -15.83
N LYS A 72 9.66 -13.91 -16.57
CA LYS A 72 8.85 -15.02 -16.02
C LYS A 72 9.65 -16.01 -15.16
N ALA A 73 10.99 -16.02 -15.25
CA ALA A 73 11.83 -16.86 -14.41
C ALA A 73 11.97 -16.30 -12.98
N ARG A 74 11.70 -15.01 -12.77
CA ARG A 74 11.75 -14.33 -11.46
C ARG A 74 10.62 -13.30 -11.35
N VAL A 75 9.40 -13.81 -11.21
CA VAL A 75 8.16 -13.03 -11.24
C VAL A 75 8.13 -11.95 -10.15
N GLU A 76 8.48 -12.30 -8.92
CA GLU A 76 8.47 -11.38 -7.78
C GLU A 76 9.47 -10.22 -7.94
N ALA A 77 10.69 -10.53 -8.39
CA ALA A 77 11.71 -9.52 -8.64
C ALA A 77 11.29 -8.55 -9.76
N SER A 78 10.67 -9.07 -10.82
CA SER A 78 10.17 -8.25 -11.93
C SER A 78 9.03 -7.31 -11.51
N ILE A 79 8.21 -7.74 -10.54
CA ILE A 79 7.15 -6.92 -9.96
C ILE A 79 7.74 -5.81 -9.08
N CYS A 80 8.67 -6.15 -8.19
CA CYS A 80 9.34 -5.16 -7.33
C CYS A 80 10.07 -4.10 -8.16
N GLU A 81 10.77 -4.51 -9.22
CA GLU A 81 11.46 -3.58 -10.12
C GLU A 81 10.50 -2.59 -10.77
N ALA A 82 9.38 -3.08 -11.32
CA ALA A 82 8.39 -2.21 -11.95
C ALA A 82 7.78 -1.22 -10.96
N TYR A 83 7.50 -1.68 -9.73
CA TYR A 83 6.98 -0.84 -8.66
C TYR A 83 7.96 0.26 -8.26
N LEU A 84 9.25 -0.07 -8.09
CA LEU A 84 10.29 0.90 -7.81
C LEU A 84 10.42 1.96 -8.91
N VAL A 85 10.37 1.55 -10.19
CA VAL A 85 10.42 2.48 -11.33
C VAL A 85 9.19 3.38 -11.37
N GLU A 86 8.01 2.85 -11.06
CA GLU A 86 6.78 3.64 -10.97
C GLU A 86 6.82 4.66 -9.83
N GLU A 87 7.21 4.26 -8.62
CA GLU A 87 7.30 5.19 -7.49
C GLU A 87 8.33 6.27 -7.78
N THR A 88 9.57 5.90 -8.15
CA THR A 88 10.64 6.87 -8.43
C THR A 88 10.26 7.85 -9.54
N SER A 89 9.62 7.41 -10.61
CA SER A 89 9.14 8.29 -11.68
C SER A 89 7.98 9.19 -11.23
N THR A 90 7.10 8.68 -10.37
CA THR A 90 6.01 9.48 -9.77
C THR A 90 6.58 10.53 -8.82
N PHE A 91 7.56 10.18 -7.98
CA PHE A 91 8.28 11.12 -7.11
C PHE A 91 8.99 12.21 -7.91
N ALA A 92 9.75 11.82 -8.95
CA ALA A 92 10.43 12.77 -9.83
C ALA A 92 9.44 13.72 -10.53
N SER A 93 8.23 13.25 -10.84
CA SER A 93 7.19 14.07 -11.50
C SER A 93 6.70 15.28 -10.69
N PHE A 94 6.94 15.30 -9.38
CA PHE A 94 6.59 16.44 -8.52
C PHE A 94 7.63 17.57 -8.56
N TYR A 95 8.87 17.28 -8.94
CA TYR A 95 9.91 18.30 -9.11
C TYR A 95 9.84 18.98 -10.48
N TYR A 96 9.17 18.37 -11.46
CA TYR A 96 9.04 18.93 -12.80
C TYR A 96 7.86 19.93 -12.89
N PRO A 97 8.03 21.05 -13.62
CA PRO A 97 6.92 21.95 -13.93
C PRO A 97 5.81 21.24 -14.71
N ASN A 98 4.56 21.64 -14.52
CA ASN A 98 3.37 21.09 -15.20
C ASN A 98 3.40 21.17 -16.75
N LYS A 99 4.42 21.82 -17.32
CA LYS A 99 4.66 21.85 -18.78
C LYS A 99 5.28 20.54 -19.29
N ILE A 100 5.93 19.76 -18.41
CA ILE A 100 6.53 18.47 -18.77
C ILE A 100 5.47 17.39 -18.62
N GLU A 101 5.20 16.70 -19.73
CA GLU A 101 4.27 15.57 -19.74
C GLU A 101 4.88 14.40 -18.98
N THR A 102 4.38 14.17 -17.77
CA THR A 102 4.65 12.97 -16.97
C THR A 102 3.38 12.14 -16.88
N ARG A 103 3.45 10.90 -16.38
CA ARG A 103 2.26 10.06 -16.18
C ARG A 103 1.18 10.75 -15.34
N ARG A 104 1.57 11.65 -14.43
CA ARG A 104 0.69 12.49 -13.60
C ARG A 104 0.01 13.61 -14.40
N THR A 105 0.75 14.25 -15.32
CA THR A 105 0.28 15.40 -16.10
C THR A 105 -0.42 15.00 -17.40
N ARG A 106 -0.19 13.77 -17.88
CA ARG A 106 -0.75 13.27 -19.14
C ARG A 106 -2.26 13.09 -19.02
N ILE A 107 -3.00 13.84 -19.85
CA ILE A 107 -4.46 13.75 -19.93
C ILE A 107 -4.83 12.38 -20.54
N PRO A 108 -5.59 11.52 -19.85
CA PRO A 108 -6.07 10.26 -20.42
C PRO A 108 -7.01 10.54 -21.60
N HIS A 109 -6.87 9.79 -22.69
CA HIS A 109 -7.65 10.01 -23.91
C HIS A 109 -9.15 9.65 -23.77
N ASN A 110 -9.55 9.00 -22.66
CA ASN A 110 -10.93 8.71 -22.33
C ASN A 110 -11.34 9.55 -21.12
N VAL A 111 -12.02 10.66 -21.39
CA VAL A 111 -12.60 11.55 -20.39
C VAL A 111 -13.88 10.93 -19.84
N ASP A 112 -13.80 10.30 -18.68
CA ASP A 112 -14.90 10.32 -17.72
C ASP A 112 -14.44 11.19 -16.56
N SER A 113 -15.19 12.27 -16.34
CA SER A 113 -14.93 13.28 -15.31
C SER A 113 -14.99 12.68 -13.91
N GLY A 114 -13.88 12.11 -13.46
CA GLY A 114 -13.58 11.82 -12.08
C GLY A 114 -12.41 12.70 -11.66
N GLU A 115 -12.62 13.54 -10.65
CA GLU A 115 -11.61 14.41 -10.06
C GLU A 115 -10.26 13.70 -9.92
N GLY A 116 -9.24 14.34 -10.49
CA GLY A 116 -7.90 13.79 -10.61
C GLY A 116 -7.38 13.29 -9.27
N SER A 117 -6.89 12.06 -9.28
CA SER A 117 -6.12 11.50 -8.19
C SER A 117 -4.98 12.46 -7.82
N SER A 118 -5.14 13.10 -6.66
CA SER A 118 -4.11 13.76 -5.86
C SER A 118 -3.06 14.55 -6.66
N SER A 119 -3.40 15.79 -6.99
CA SER A 119 -2.43 16.85 -7.33
C SER A 119 -1.52 17.25 -6.16
N ILE A 120 -1.68 16.61 -5.00
CA ILE A 120 -0.94 16.90 -3.77
C ILE A 120 0.31 16.01 -3.76
N PRO A 121 1.52 16.60 -3.79
CA PRO A 121 2.75 15.84 -3.61
C PRO A 121 2.74 15.09 -2.27
N PRO A 122 3.41 13.93 -2.18
CA PRO A 122 3.67 13.24 -0.92
C PRO A 122 4.18 14.24 0.11
N ILE A 123 3.59 14.22 1.31
CA ILE A 123 3.94 15.14 2.42
C ILE A 123 5.45 15.16 2.68
N SER A 124 6.15 14.03 2.45
CA SER A 124 7.62 13.90 2.56
C SER A 124 8.39 14.96 1.74
N ILE A 125 7.97 15.21 0.50
CA ILE A 125 8.72 16.10 -0.42
C ILE A 125 8.75 17.54 0.10
N PHE A 126 7.67 17.99 0.72
CA PHE A 126 7.63 19.33 1.27
C PHE A 126 8.44 19.46 2.56
N VAL A 127 8.45 18.41 3.39
CA VAL A 127 9.05 18.44 4.72
C VAL A 127 10.58 18.27 4.66
N GLU A 128 11.10 17.55 3.67
CA GLU A 128 12.55 17.32 3.48
C GLU A 128 13.36 18.62 3.41
N SER A 129 12.87 19.61 2.67
CA SER A 129 13.52 20.93 2.57
C SER A 129 13.66 21.61 3.94
N TYR A 130 12.64 21.49 4.79
CA TYR A 130 12.64 22.08 6.13
C TYR A 130 13.44 21.24 7.13
N LEU A 131 13.47 19.92 6.97
CA LEU A 131 14.36 19.05 7.73
C LEU A 131 15.83 19.45 7.49
N HIS A 132 16.21 19.72 6.24
CA HIS A 132 17.56 20.15 5.93
C HIS A 132 17.90 21.52 6.53
N ILE A 133 16.98 22.49 6.47
CA ILE A 133 17.17 23.80 7.13
C ILE A 133 17.37 23.60 8.64
N TYR A 134 16.59 22.71 9.25
CA TYR A 134 16.69 22.43 10.68
C TYR A 134 17.99 21.69 11.04
N THR A 135 18.45 20.74 10.21
CA THR A 135 19.71 20.03 10.44
C THR A 135 20.91 20.97 10.41
N GLU A 136 20.92 21.92 9.48
CA GLU A 136 22.00 22.93 9.40
C GLU A 136 21.96 23.86 10.63
N PHE A 137 20.77 24.29 11.07
CA PHE A 137 20.61 25.07 12.29
C PHE A 137 21.14 24.34 13.55
N LEU A 138 20.88 23.03 13.67
CA LEU A 138 21.41 22.22 14.77
C LEU A 138 22.93 22.07 14.71
N ARG A 139 23.50 21.92 13.51
CA ARG A 139 24.95 21.84 13.29
C ARG A 139 25.66 23.16 13.59
N GLU A 140 25.04 24.30 13.32
CA GLU A 140 25.56 25.61 13.71
C GLU A 140 25.57 25.81 15.22
N LEU A 141 24.52 25.35 15.92
CA LEU A 141 24.44 25.44 17.38
C LEU A 141 25.43 24.52 18.10
N ASN A 142 25.64 23.31 17.57
CA ASN A 142 26.54 22.31 18.14
C ASN A 142 27.47 21.71 17.07
N PRO A 143 28.58 22.38 16.72
CA PRO A 143 29.49 21.92 15.67
C PRO A 143 30.19 20.59 15.97
N THR A 144 30.21 20.17 17.24
CA THR A 144 30.85 18.92 17.70
C THR A 144 29.87 17.77 17.93
N ALA A 145 28.58 17.97 17.66
CA ALA A 145 27.57 16.95 17.88
C ALA A 145 27.75 15.76 16.93
N SER A 146 27.50 14.57 17.45
CA SER A 146 27.44 13.32 16.68
C SER A 146 26.18 13.30 15.80
N ASP A 147 26.25 12.71 14.61
CA ASP A 147 25.06 12.54 13.74
C ASP A 147 23.93 11.78 14.47
N ALA A 148 24.25 10.88 15.41
CA ALA A 148 23.24 10.17 16.21
C ALA A 148 22.54 11.08 17.25
N GLU A 149 23.26 12.08 17.77
CA GLU A 149 22.68 13.08 18.69
C GLU A 149 21.78 14.03 17.90
N ILE A 150 22.19 14.42 16.69
CA ILE A 150 21.40 15.25 15.77
C ILE A 150 20.09 14.54 15.39
N ASP A 151 20.13 13.24 15.03
CA ASP A 151 18.93 12.47 14.70
C ASP A 151 17.96 12.36 15.89
N SER A 152 18.49 12.19 17.11
CA SER A 152 17.69 12.17 18.34
C SER A 152 16.99 13.52 18.57
N ASP A 153 17.71 14.63 18.38
CA ASP A 153 17.16 15.97 18.53
C ASP A 153 16.14 16.32 17.44
N ILE A 154 16.36 15.87 16.19
CA ILE A 154 15.39 16.01 15.11
C ILE A 154 14.09 15.28 15.49
N SER A 155 14.17 14.03 15.94
CA SER A 155 12.98 13.24 16.26
C SER A 155 12.10 13.86 17.36
N SER A 156 12.72 14.57 18.31
CA SER A 156 12.04 15.11 19.49
C SER A 156 11.60 16.56 19.33
N THR A 157 12.40 17.38 18.65
CA THR A 157 12.23 18.84 18.63
C THR A 157 11.78 19.40 17.28
N PHE A 158 11.98 18.67 16.16
CA PHE A 158 11.59 19.11 14.83
C PHE A 158 10.11 19.50 14.69
N PRO A 159 9.11 18.74 15.20
CA PRO A 159 7.71 19.10 15.02
C PRO A 159 7.36 20.45 15.66
N THR A 160 7.98 20.75 16.81
CA THR A 160 7.78 22.01 17.53
C THR A 160 8.42 23.17 16.78
N TRP A 161 9.66 22.98 16.32
CA TRP A 161 10.36 23.97 15.50
C TRP A 161 9.63 24.23 14.19
N PHE A 162 9.23 23.18 13.46
CA PHE A 162 8.53 23.27 12.19
C PHE A 162 7.23 24.06 12.32
N LYS A 163 6.46 23.82 13.39
CA LYS A 163 5.26 24.60 13.69
C LYS A 163 5.56 26.08 13.91
N GLN A 164 6.61 26.41 14.67
CA GLN A 164 6.99 27.81 14.90
C GLN A 164 7.50 28.47 13.61
N TYR A 165 8.28 27.74 12.81
CA TYR A 165 8.85 28.21 11.56
C TYR A 165 7.77 28.52 10.50
N VAL A 166 6.78 27.63 10.36
CA VAL A 166 5.66 27.80 9.41
C VAL A 166 4.69 28.89 9.85
N LEU A 167 4.46 29.05 11.15
CA LEU A 167 3.53 30.06 11.68
C LEU A 167 4.17 31.45 11.85
N ASN A 168 5.48 31.58 11.72
CA ASN A 168 6.16 32.87 11.80
C ASN A 168 5.84 33.72 10.55
N SER A 169 5.23 34.89 10.75
CA SER A 169 4.87 35.83 9.68
C SER A 169 6.06 36.36 8.89
N GLU A 170 7.27 36.31 9.46
CA GLU A 170 8.50 36.77 8.80
C GLU A 170 8.97 35.82 7.68
N ASN A 171 8.63 34.53 7.78
CA ASN A 171 9.06 33.50 6.81
C ASN A 171 8.18 33.43 5.55
N ASN A 172 7.06 34.18 5.51
CA ASN A 172 6.14 34.32 4.38
C ASN A 172 5.70 33.00 3.71
N ILE A 173 5.44 31.96 4.52
CA ILE A 173 4.96 30.67 4.01
C ILE A 173 3.44 30.75 3.81
N GLN A 174 3.00 30.84 2.55
CA GLN A 174 1.58 30.93 2.18
C GLN A 174 0.96 29.58 1.81
N ASP A 175 1.73 28.50 1.84
CA ASP A 175 1.22 27.18 1.47
C ASP A 175 0.27 26.62 2.54
N SER A 176 -1.02 26.53 2.19
CA SER A 176 -2.08 26.02 3.07
C SER A 176 -1.82 24.58 3.53
N LEU A 177 -1.16 23.75 2.73
CA LEU A 177 -0.82 22.38 3.10
C LEU A 177 0.21 22.34 4.24
N LEU A 178 1.25 23.18 4.17
CA LEU A 178 2.28 23.27 5.20
C LEU A 178 1.71 23.81 6.52
N VAL A 179 0.82 24.81 6.42
CA VAL A 179 0.12 25.35 7.59
C VAL A 179 -0.72 24.25 8.25
N ASN A 180 -1.53 23.52 7.48
CA ASN A 180 -2.34 22.41 8.01
C ASN A 180 -1.49 21.30 8.63
N LEU A 181 -0.35 20.97 8.02
CA LEU A 181 0.59 19.99 8.55
C LEU A 181 1.20 20.44 9.90
N ALA A 182 1.58 21.72 10.01
CA ALA A 182 2.11 22.32 11.23
C ALA A 182 1.11 22.33 12.40
N TRP A 183 -0.19 22.38 12.12
CA TRP A 183 -1.24 22.26 13.16
C TRP A 183 -1.39 20.85 13.72
N GLY A 184 -0.89 19.84 13.00
CA GLY A 184 -0.94 18.43 13.41
C GLY A 184 -2.33 17.79 13.27
N PRO A 185 -2.46 16.50 13.59
CA PRO A 185 -3.70 15.76 13.43
C PRO A 185 -4.81 16.30 14.36
N LYS A 186 -6.02 16.46 13.83
CA LYS A 186 -7.20 16.80 14.63
C LYS A 186 -7.43 15.72 15.69
N ARG A 187 -7.38 16.10 16.96
CA ARG A 187 -7.66 15.21 18.11
C ARG A 187 -9.15 14.95 18.34
N LYS A 188 -10.02 15.52 17.50
CA LYS A 188 -11.47 15.33 17.55
C LYS A 188 -11.87 14.40 16.41
N VAL A 189 -12.52 13.30 16.77
CA VAL A 189 -13.12 12.38 15.81
C VAL A 189 -14.58 12.77 15.64
N GLU A 190 -15.00 13.00 14.39
CA GLU A 190 -16.41 13.16 14.08
C GLU A 190 -17.07 11.78 14.16
N SER A 191 -18.01 11.63 15.10
CA SER A 191 -18.83 10.42 15.20
C SER A 191 -20.19 10.70 14.56
N TRP A 192 -20.63 9.76 13.74
CA TRP A 192 -21.96 9.80 13.13
C TRP A 192 -22.83 8.78 13.87
N PRO A 193 -24.01 9.15 14.36
CA PRO A 193 -24.89 8.24 15.09
C PRO A 193 -25.51 7.16 14.18
N MET A 194 -25.40 7.34 12.87
CA MET A 194 -25.99 6.46 11.88
C MET A 194 -25.29 6.55 10.53
N TYR A 195 -25.12 5.42 9.84
CA TYR A 195 -24.66 5.37 8.46
C TYR A 195 -25.45 4.34 7.64
N ILE A 196 -25.61 4.60 6.34
CA ILE A 196 -26.36 3.74 5.41
C ILE A 196 -25.38 3.16 4.39
N ILE A 197 -25.32 1.83 4.30
CA ILE A 197 -24.47 1.11 3.33
C ILE A 197 -25.35 0.11 2.59
N ASN A 198 -25.36 0.17 1.25
CA ASN A 198 -26.12 -0.75 0.38
C ASN A 198 -27.61 -0.86 0.75
N GLY A 199 -28.24 0.23 1.19
CA GLY A 199 -29.64 0.26 1.60
C GLY A 199 -29.92 -0.22 3.03
N TYR A 200 -28.91 -0.66 3.78
CA TYR A 200 -29.04 -1.06 5.18
C TYR A 200 -28.58 0.05 6.12
N LYS A 201 -29.36 0.28 7.18
CA LYS A 201 -29.20 1.35 8.16
C LYS A 201 -28.46 0.81 9.39
N PHE A 202 -27.28 1.33 9.68
CA PHE A 202 -26.48 0.94 10.83
C PHE A 202 -26.47 2.09 11.85
N HIS A 203 -26.73 1.75 13.10
CA HIS A 203 -26.67 2.68 14.22
C HIS A 203 -25.39 2.44 15.01
N THR A 204 -24.62 3.50 15.21
CA THR A 204 -23.38 3.47 15.97
C THR A 204 -23.72 3.75 17.41
N ILE A 205 -23.50 2.76 18.28
CA ILE A 205 -23.64 2.93 19.74
C ILE A 205 -22.38 3.66 20.19
N VAL A 206 -22.50 4.96 20.42
CA VAL A 206 -21.46 5.80 21.04
C VAL A 206 -21.69 5.84 22.54
#